data_AF-A0A098LTI6-F1
#
_entry.id   AF-A0A098LTI6-F1
#
_cell.length_a   1.000
_cell.length_b   1.000
_cell.length_c   1.000
_cell.angle_alpha   90.00
_cell.angle_beta   90.00
_cell.angle_gamma   90.00
#
_symmetry.space_group_name_H-M   'P 1'
#
loop_
_entity.id
_entity.type
_entity.pdbx_description
1 polymer ?
#
loop_
_entity_poly.entity_id
_entity_poly.type
_entity_poly.pdbx_seq_one_letter_code
_entity_poly.pdbx_strand_id
1 'polypeptide(L)'
;MLQEIVPQIEQNPNQAEFRESILVLAYIATKGVHDRMDENEISMTHKIMIPTIQRGFITVTYAYQLTVGKLLTIANLLEMDEIVNEVMDKGPAFYELENNLPPKVVNNI
;
A
#
# COMPACT_ATOMS: atom_id res chain seq x y z
N MET A 1 -8.18 8.39 6.89
CA MET A 1 -6.85 8.29 6.24
C MET A 1 -6.93 8.45 4.73
N LEU A 2 -7.03 7.42 3.88
CA LEU A 2 -6.98 7.64 2.41
C LEU A 2 -8.14 8.47 1.84
N GLN A 3 -9.36 8.33 2.39
CA GLN A 3 -10.53 9.10 1.93
C GLN A 3 -10.48 10.59 2.25
N GLU A 4 -9.68 11.00 3.24
CA GLU A 4 -9.53 12.40 3.65
C GLU A 4 -8.38 13.09 2.92
N ILE A 5 -7.38 12.31 2.47
CA ILE A 5 -6.15 12.80 1.83
C ILE A 5 -6.35 13.00 0.32
N VAL A 6 -7.12 12.13 -0.35
CA VAL A 6 -7.34 12.20 -1.82
C VAL A 6 -7.84 13.57 -2.29
N PRO A 7 -8.88 14.18 -1.67
CA PRO A 7 -9.37 15.49 -2.13
C PRO A 7 -8.36 16.63 -1.94
N GLN A 8 -7.46 16.51 -0.96
CA GLN A 8 -6.42 17.53 -0.71
C GLN A 8 -5.30 17.45 -1.75
N ILE A 9 -4.91 16.23 -2.13
CA ILE A 9 -3.94 15.98 -3.20
C ILE A 9 -4.47 16.46 -4.55
N GLU A 10 -5.74 16.22 -4.86
CA GLU A 10 -6.37 16.66 -6.12
C GLU A 10 -6.42 18.20 -6.23
N GLN A 11 -6.50 18.91 -5.10
CA GLN A 11 -6.57 20.38 -5.07
C GLN A 11 -5.18 21.04 -5.05
N ASN A 12 -4.18 20.42 -4.42
CA ASN A 12 -2.81 20.91 -4.39
C ASN A 12 -1.81 19.74 -4.19
N PRO A 13 -1.31 19.12 -5.27
CA PRO A 13 -0.40 17.99 -5.17
C PRO A 13 0.96 18.44 -4.63
N ASN A 14 1.16 18.25 -3.33
CA ASN A 14 2.42 18.53 -2.65
C ASN A 14 3.19 17.23 -2.38
N GLN A 15 4.00 16.82 -3.36
CA GLN A 15 4.82 15.61 -3.25
C GLN A 15 5.69 15.62 -1.98
N ALA A 16 6.31 16.75 -1.65
CA ALA A 16 7.23 16.86 -0.51
C ALA A 16 6.55 16.59 0.83
N GLU A 17 5.27 16.95 0.96
CA GLU A 17 4.49 16.73 2.18
C GLU A 17 4.08 15.26 2.35
N PHE A 18 3.66 14.61 1.27
CA PHE A 18 3.10 13.25 1.35
C PHE A 18 4.12 12.14 1.08
N ARG A 19 5.33 12.48 0.62
CA ARG A 19 6.34 11.51 0.17
C ARG A 19 6.57 10.37 1.16
N GLU A 20 6.90 10.72 2.40
CA GLU A 20 7.22 9.72 3.43
C GLU A 20 6.03 8.82 3.73
N SER A 21 4.83 9.39 3.86
CA SER A 21 3.61 8.63 4.14
C SER A 21 3.28 7.64 3.02
N ILE A 22 3.42 8.05 1.76
CA ILE A 22 3.16 7.19 0.60
C ILE A 22 4.17 6.04 0.54
N LEU A 23 5.45 6.31 0.80
CA LEU A 23 6.50 5.29 0.80
C LEU A 23 6.33 4.29 1.95
N VAL A 24 5.94 4.74 3.14
CA VAL A 24 5.63 3.85 4.27
C VAL A 24 4.42 2.98 3.95
N LEU A 25 3.38 3.53 3.32
CA LEU A 25 2.23 2.73 2.87
C LEU A 25 2.61 1.70 1.80
N ALA A 26 3.51 2.03 0.88
CA ALA A 26 4.04 1.09 -0.11
C ALA A 26 4.83 -0.04 0.58
N TYR A 27 5.69 0.30 1.54
CA TYR A 27 6.40 -0.69 2.34
C TYR A 27 5.45 -1.63 3.09
N ILE A 28 4.43 -1.08 3.77
CA ILE A 28 3.40 -1.89 4.46
C ILE A 28 2.62 -2.75 3.48
N ALA A 29 2.28 -2.26 2.29
CA ALA A 29 1.60 -3.05 1.27
C ALA A 29 2.47 -4.22 0.79
N THR A 30 3.77 -3.99 0.60
CA THR A 30 4.72 -5.02 0.18
C THR A 30 4.88 -6.09 1.26
N LYS A 31 5.30 -5.71 2.47
CA LYS A 31 5.56 -6.64 3.58
C LYS A 31 4.29 -7.25 4.18
N GLY A 32 3.27 -6.43 4.39
CA GLY A 32 2.06 -6.82 5.09
C GLY A 32 0.99 -7.46 4.22
N VAL A 33 1.03 -7.25 2.89
CA VAL A 33 0.05 -7.81 1.96
C VAL A 33 0.71 -8.76 0.97
N HIS A 34 1.67 -8.32 0.16
CA HIS A 34 2.28 -9.18 -0.87
C HIS A 34 3.03 -10.36 -0.27
N ASP A 35 3.97 -10.13 0.65
CA ASP A 35 4.74 -11.22 1.26
C ASP A 35 3.82 -12.25 1.91
N ARG A 36 2.82 -11.80 2.67
CA ARG A 36 1.86 -12.71 3.32
C ARG A 36 0.98 -13.45 2.33
N MET A 37 0.58 -12.81 1.24
CA MET A 37 -0.18 -13.49 0.19
C MET A 37 0.66 -14.58 -0.47
N ASP A 38 1.92 -14.30 -0.76
CA ASP A 38 2.85 -15.26 -1.36
C ASP A 38 3.16 -16.41 -0.40
N GLU A 39 3.50 -16.10 0.86
CA GLU A 39 3.80 -17.07 1.92
C GLU A 39 2.64 -18.04 2.20
N ASN A 40 1.40 -17.57 2.02
CA ASN A 40 0.18 -18.35 2.27
C ASN A 40 -0.50 -18.81 0.97
N GLU A 41 0.14 -18.62 -0.19
CA GLU A 41 -0.37 -18.99 -1.51
C GLU A 41 -1.80 -18.46 -1.79
N ILE A 42 -2.12 -17.26 -1.30
CA ILE A 42 -3.44 -16.65 -1.42
C ILE A 42 -3.62 -16.09 -2.82
N SER A 43 -4.46 -16.76 -3.62
CA SER A 43 -4.85 -16.26 -4.94
C SER A 43 -5.66 -14.97 -4.85
N MET A 44 -5.46 -14.07 -5.81
CA MET A 44 -6.29 -12.88 -6.02
C MET A 44 -7.78 -13.20 -6.20
N THR A 45 -8.12 -14.36 -6.76
CA THR A 45 -9.51 -14.81 -6.93
C THR A 45 -10.12 -15.42 -5.66
N HIS A 46 -9.32 -15.63 -4.62
CA HIS A 46 -9.78 -16.15 -3.33
C HIS A 46 -10.82 -15.22 -2.72
N LYS A 47 -11.82 -15.80 -2.03
CA LYS A 47 -12.89 -15.05 -1.39
C LYS A 47 -12.63 -14.91 0.10
N ILE A 48 -12.64 -13.68 0.60
CA ILE A 48 -12.45 -13.34 2.01
C ILE A 48 -13.72 -12.70 2.57
N MET A 49 -13.91 -12.86 3.88
CA MET A 49 -14.97 -12.18 4.62
C MET A 49 -14.36 -10.98 5.34
N ILE A 50 -14.88 -9.78 5.08
CA ILE A 50 -14.51 -8.58 5.84
C ILE A 50 -15.67 -8.22 6.76
N PRO A 51 -15.53 -8.36 8.09
CA PRO A 51 -16.63 -8.20 9.04
C PRO A 51 -17.38 -6.87 8.95
N THR A 52 -16.68 -5.80 8.58
CA THR A 52 -17.23 -4.43 8.50
C THR A 52 -17.92 -4.13 7.17
N ILE A 53 -17.74 -4.98 6.15
CA ILE A 53 -18.41 -4.82 4.84
C ILE A 53 -19.66 -5.71 4.88
N GLN A 54 -20.84 -5.09 4.97
CA GLN A 54 -22.14 -5.78 5.04
C GLN A 54 -22.42 -6.76 3.86
N ARG A 55 -21.62 -6.69 2.79
CA ARG A 55 -21.75 -7.52 1.58
C ARG A 55 -20.89 -8.79 1.65
N GLY A 56 -21.23 -9.71 2.55
CA GLY A 56 -20.77 -11.11 2.50
C GLY A 56 -19.28 -11.32 2.14
N PHE A 57 -18.99 -12.37 1.38
CA PHE A 57 -17.64 -12.65 0.89
C PHE A 57 -17.30 -11.76 -0.31
N ILE A 58 -16.12 -11.14 -0.30
CA ILE A 58 -15.54 -10.39 -1.42
C ILE A 58 -14.27 -11.08 -1.93
N THR A 59 -13.82 -10.80 -3.15
CA THR A 59 -12.53 -11.32 -3.63
C THR A 59 -11.35 -10.53 -3.07
N VAL A 60 -10.19 -11.19 -2.95
CA VAL A 60 -8.94 -10.52 -2.60
C VAL A 60 -8.61 -9.42 -3.62
N THR A 61 -8.85 -9.66 -4.92
CA THR A 61 -8.73 -8.61 -5.95
C THR A 61 -9.52 -7.35 -5.60
N TYR A 62 -10.77 -7.50 -5.15
CA TYR A 62 -11.61 -6.36 -4.81
C TYR A 62 -11.07 -5.61 -3.58
N ALA A 63 -10.66 -6.32 -2.53
CA ALA A 63 -10.05 -5.72 -1.35
C ALA A 63 -8.72 -5.01 -1.68
N TYR A 64 -7.91 -5.62 -2.55
CA TYR A 64 -6.64 -5.07 -3.02
C TYR A 64 -6.83 -3.77 -3.79
N GLN A 65 -7.81 -3.72 -4.71
CA GLN A 65 -8.15 -2.50 -5.45
C GLN A 65 -8.61 -1.37 -4.52
N LEU A 66 -9.33 -1.69 -3.44
CA LEU A 66 -9.78 -0.70 -2.47
C LEU A 66 -8.66 -0.13 -1.59
N THR A 67 -7.50 -0.78 -1.55
CA THR A 67 -6.35 -0.43 -0.70
C THR A 67 -5.12 -0.09 -1.55
N VAL A 68 -4.34 -1.07 -1.95
CA VAL A 68 -3.11 -0.91 -2.75
C VAL A 68 -3.41 -0.24 -4.09
N GLY A 69 -4.54 -0.58 -4.73
CA GLY A 69 -4.96 0.08 -5.96
C GLY A 69 -5.09 1.61 -5.80
N LYS A 70 -5.67 2.07 -4.69
CA LYS A 70 -5.79 3.51 -4.40
C LYS A 70 -4.44 4.16 -4.08
N LEU A 71 -3.56 3.43 -3.38
CA LEU A 71 -2.20 3.90 -3.13
C LEU A 71 -1.47 4.17 -4.46
N LEU A 72 -1.54 3.25 -5.42
CA LEU A 72 -0.93 3.42 -6.74
C LEU A 72 -1.54 4.59 -7.51
N THR A 73 -2.86 4.81 -7.42
CA THR A 73 -3.49 6.00 -8.00
C THR A 73 -2.94 7.28 -7.39
N ILE A 74 -2.80 7.35 -6.07
CA ILE A 74 -2.25 8.54 -5.39
C ILE A 74 -0.78 8.74 -5.75
N ALA A 75 0.01 7.66 -5.80
CA ALA A 75 1.41 7.73 -6.20
C ALA A 75 1.55 8.32 -7.60
N ASN A 76 0.72 7.89 -8.56
CA ASN A 76 0.69 8.45 -9.91
C ASN A 76 0.34 9.95 -9.91
N LEU A 77 -0.70 10.36 -9.15
CA LEU A 77 -1.09 11.77 -9.03
C LEU A 77 0.01 12.67 -8.45
N LEU A 78 0.90 12.10 -7.61
CA LEU A 78 2.02 12.80 -7.00
C LEU A 78 3.34 12.64 -7.78
N GLU A 79 3.31 12.02 -8.97
CA GLU A 79 4.50 11.69 -9.78
C GLU A 79 5.54 10.90 -8.96
N MET A 80 5.05 9.96 -8.15
CA MET A 80 5.82 9.07 -7.28
C MET A 80 5.72 7.60 -7.71
N ASP A 81 5.10 7.31 -8.85
CA ASP A 81 4.85 5.95 -9.31
C ASP A 81 6.14 5.14 -9.47
N GLU A 82 7.23 5.74 -9.99
CA GLU A 82 8.52 5.06 -10.14
C GLU A 82 9.06 4.55 -8.80
N ILE A 83 9.22 5.44 -7.82
CA ILE A 83 9.78 5.08 -6.52
C ILE A 83 8.84 4.19 -5.70
N VAL A 84 7.52 4.35 -5.86
CA VAL A 84 6.55 3.48 -5.22
C VAL A 84 6.64 2.08 -5.81
N ASN A 85 6.71 1.93 -7.14
CA ASN A 85 6.87 0.63 -7.78
C ASN A 85 8.20 -0.02 -7.38
N GLU A 86 9.29 0.75 -7.26
CA GLU A 86 10.57 0.23 -6.76
C GLU A 86 10.45 -0.33 -5.32
N VAL A 87 9.70 0.33 -4.44
CA VAL A 87 9.42 -0.20 -3.10
C VAL A 87 8.56 -1.47 -3.18
N MET A 88 7.50 -1.45 -4.00
CA MET A 88 6.58 -2.59 -4.17
C MET A 88 7.27 -3.83 -4.75
N ASP A 89 8.26 -3.64 -5.62
CA ASP A 89 9.04 -4.70 -6.27
C ASP A 89 10.27 -5.16 -5.44
N LYS A 90 10.40 -4.68 -4.18
CA LYS A 90 11.55 -4.93 -3.30
C LYS A 90 12.90 -4.51 -3.91
N GLY A 91 12.92 -3.39 -4.62
CA GLY A 91 14.13 -2.76 -5.14
C GLY A 91 14.96 -2.04 -4.07
N PRO A 92 16.02 -1.32 -4.47
CA PRO A 92 16.88 -0.55 -3.57
C PRO A 92 16.13 0.34 -2.56
N ALA A 93 15.12 1.09 -3.01
CA ALA A 93 14.33 1.97 -2.14
C ALA A 93 13.59 1.22 -1.02
N PHE A 94 13.18 -0.04 -1.24
CA PHE A 94 12.56 -0.87 -0.21
C PHE A 94 13.52 -1.10 0.96
N TYR A 95 14.74 -1.55 0.67
CA TYR A 95 15.73 -1.85 1.71
C TYR A 95 16.24 -0.58 2.39
N GLU A 96 16.33 0.54 1.66
CA GLU A 96 16.65 1.82 2.29
C GLU A 96 15.58 2.22 3.31
N LEU A 97 14.29 2.07 2.98
CA LEU A 97 13.20 2.30 3.93
C LEU A 97 13.27 1.33 5.12
N GLU A 98 13.43 0.03 4.86
CA GLU A 98 13.47 -1.00 5.90
C GLU A 98 14.55 -0.71 6.95
N ASN A 99 15.74 -0.29 6.50
CA ASN A 99 16.87 0.04 7.38
C ASN A 99 16.66 1.33 8.19
N ASN A 100 15.81 2.25 7.71
CA ASN A 100 15.52 3.51 8.38
C ASN A 100 14.29 3.44 9.30
N LEU A 101 13.46 2.39 9.16
CA LEU A 101 12.29 2.21 9.99
C LEU A 101 12.66 1.69 11.39
N PRO A 102 11.95 2.13 12.45
CA PRO A 102 12.16 1.57 13.79
C PRO A 102 11.93 0.05 13.78
N PRO A 103 12.77 -0.76 14.49
CA PRO A 103 12.62 -2.21 14.51
C PRO A 103 11.23 -2.69 14.95
N LYS A 104 10.54 -1.90 15.79
CA LYS A 104 9.16 -2.19 16.21
C LYS A 104 8.16 -2.17 15.05
N VAL A 105 8.40 -1.36 14.02
CA VAL A 105 7.54 -1.31 12.83
C VAL A 105 7.83 -2.53 11.97
N VAL A 106 9.11 -2.80 11.70
CA VAL A 106 9.55 -3.95 10.88
C VAL A 106 9.09 -5.28 11.46
N ASN A 107 9.21 -5.48 12.78
CA ASN A 107 8.90 -6.76 13.43
C ASN A 107 7.41 -7.04 13.67
N ASN A 108 6.52 -6.06 13.47
CA ASN A 108 5.07 -6.19 13.72
C ASN A 108 4.22 -6.07 12.46
N ILE A 109 4.83 -5.87 11.30
CA ILE A 109 4.18 -5.95 9.98
C ILE A 109 4.35 -7.36 9.46
#